data_AF-A0A1G3TZ21-F1
#
_entry.id   AF-A0A1G3TZ21-F1
#
_cell.length_a   1.000
_cell.length_b   1.000
_cell.length_c   1.000
_cell.angle_alpha   90.00
_cell.angle_beta   90.00
_cell.angle_gamma   90.00
#
_symmetry.space_group_name_H-M   'P 1'
#
loop_
_entity.id
_entity.type
_entity.pdbx_description
1 polymer ?
#
loop_
_entity_poly.entity_id
_entity_poly.type
_entity_poly.pdbx_seq_one_letter_code
_entity_poly.pdbx_strand_id
1 'polypeptide(L)'
;MYGANSVNMQAQFMSQQHEIPKIDTKVDNAKLREQTDAFESVILKMLMDNAMQDEKNIFSSANDPGDKIYKSMYREELAKVSAGGFGFSQMLYDFLSQKG
;
A
#
# COMPACT_ATOMS: atom_id res chain seq x y z
N MET A 1 29.51 -28.20 7.96
CA MET A 1 28.03 -28.06 7.94
C MET A 1 27.59 -27.11 9.06
N TYR A 2 27.84 -25.80 8.94
CA TYR A 2 27.59 -24.81 10.03
C TYR A 2 26.80 -23.55 9.59
N GLY A 3 26.27 -23.50 8.36
CA GLY A 3 25.62 -22.31 7.80
C GLY A 3 24.09 -22.25 7.90
N ALA A 4 23.42 -23.38 8.19
CA ALA A 4 21.96 -23.43 8.20
C ALA A 4 21.32 -22.93 9.52
N ASN A 5 22.08 -22.90 10.62
CA ASN A 5 21.55 -22.55 11.94
C ASN A 5 21.53 -21.04 12.22
N SER A 6 22.36 -20.24 11.55
CA SER A 6 22.41 -18.78 11.75
C SER A 6 21.22 -18.07 11.11
N VAL A 7 20.77 -18.53 9.94
CA VAL A 7 19.60 -17.98 9.23
C VAL A 7 18.32 -18.20 10.03
N ASN A 8 18.15 -19.38 10.63
CA ASN A 8 17.00 -19.68 11.47
C ASN A 8 17.01 -18.86 12.77
N MET A 9 18.18 -18.63 13.38
CA MET A 9 18.28 -17.71 14.52
C MET A 9 17.92 -16.28 14.15
N GLN A 10 18.42 -15.75 13.03
CA GLN A 10 18.07 -14.39 12.58
C GLN A 10 16.57 -14.23 12.30
N ALA A 11 15.92 -15.23 11.70
CA ALA A 11 14.46 -15.22 11.54
C ALA A 11 13.72 -15.28 12.89
N GLN A 12 14.23 -16.02 13.88
CA GLN A 12 13.69 -16.05 15.24
C GLN A 12 13.91 -14.74 16.02
N PHE A 13 15.00 -14.00 15.76
CA PHE A 13 15.22 -12.67 16.33
C PHE A 13 14.32 -11.61 15.67
N MET A 14 14.16 -11.67 14.34
CA MET A 14 13.27 -10.74 13.61
C MET A 14 11.79 -10.95 13.96
N SER A 15 11.36 -12.19 14.21
CA SER A 15 9.98 -12.50 14.62
C SER A 15 9.69 -12.18 16.10
N GLN A 16 10.70 -12.19 16.97
CA GLN A 16 10.53 -11.77 18.38
C GLN A 16 10.48 -10.25 18.56
N GLN A 17 10.93 -9.45 17.58
CA GLN A 17 11.11 -8.01 17.75
C GLN A 17 9.97 -7.16 17.17
N HIS A 18 9.04 -7.76 16.44
CA HIS A 18 7.78 -7.13 16.06
C HIS A 18 6.64 -7.94 16.65
N GLU A 19 6.17 -7.53 17.83
CA GLU A 19 4.80 -7.87 18.22
C GLU A 19 3.91 -7.37 17.08
N ILE A 20 3.29 -8.30 16.35
CA ILE A 20 2.27 -7.95 15.38
C ILE A 20 1.22 -7.20 16.19
N PRO A 21 0.96 -5.90 15.91
CA PRO A 21 0.01 -5.12 16.68
C PRO A 21 -1.32 -5.87 16.66
N LYS A 22 -1.77 -6.30 17.84
CA LYS A 22 -3.09 -6.92 17.96
C LYS A 22 -4.11 -5.82 17.72
N ILE A 23 -4.99 -6.04 16.76
CA ILE A 23 -6.10 -5.13 16.50
C ILE A 23 -6.98 -5.17 17.74
N ASP A 24 -7.08 -4.05 18.46
CA ASP A 24 -8.03 -3.93 19.55
C ASP A 24 -9.44 -4.02 18.95
N THR A 25 -10.24 -4.94 19.44
CA THR A 25 -11.60 -5.21 18.96
C THR A 25 -12.55 -4.04 19.27
N LYS A 26 -12.10 -3.11 20.10
CA LYS A 26 -12.74 -1.82 20.40
C LYS A 26 -12.21 -0.68 19.53
N VAL A 27 -11.34 -0.96 18.54
CA VAL A 27 -10.90 0.04 17.57
C VAL A 27 -12.14 0.69 16.97
N ASP A 28 -12.16 2.01 17.06
CA ASP A 28 -13.16 2.84 16.41
C ASP A 28 -13.25 2.46 14.93
N ASN A 29 -14.41 1.96 14.52
CA ASN A 29 -14.69 1.55 13.14
C ASN A 29 -14.32 2.65 12.13
N ALA A 30 -14.35 3.92 12.54
CA ALA A 30 -13.89 5.03 11.72
C ALA A 30 -12.39 4.99 11.41
N LYS A 31 -11.55 4.70 12.41
CA LYS A 31 -10.09 4.60 12.21
C LYS A 31 -9.72 3.37 11.41
N LEU A 32 -10.39 2.23 11.67
CA LEU A 32 -10.17 1.03 10.86
C LEU A 32 -10.55 1.31 9.40
N ARG A 33 -11.67 2.01 9.17
CA ARG A 33 -12.08 2.39 7.83
C ARG A 33 -11.07 3.29 7.13
N GLU A 34 -10.61 4.34 7.81
CA GLU A 34 -9.59 5.26 7.30
C GLU A 34 -8.33 4.52 6.84
N GLN A 35 -7.84 3.57 7.66
CA GLN A 35 -6.65 2.80 7.30
C GLN A 35 -6.88 1.86 6.12
N THR A 36 -8.08 1.26 6.00
CA THR A 36 -8.41 0.39 4.86
C THR A 36 -8.61 1.18 3.56
N ASP A 37 -9.13 2.39 3.63
CA ASP A 37 -9.22 3.31 2.49
C ASP A 37 -7.82 3.79 2.08
N ALA A 38 -6.95 4.13 3.05
CA ALA A 38 -5.55 4.48 2.77
C ALA A 38 -4.78 3.33 2.09
N PHE A 39 -5.02 2.09 2.51
CA PHE A 39 -4.46 0.91 1.86
C PHE A 39 -4.94 0.77 0.40
N GLU A 40 -6.25 0.94 0.15
CA GLU A 40 -6.79 0.89 -1.20
C GLU A 40 -6.19 1.99 -2.11
N SER A 41 -5.96 3.20 -1.58
CA SER A 41 -5.28 4.27 -2.29
C SER A 41 -3.89 3.86 -2.79
N VAL A 42 -3.11 3.14 -1.98
CA VAL A 42 -1.78 2.64 -2.39
C VAL A 42 -1.90 1.65 -3.54
N ILE A 43 -2.87 0.73 -3.49
CA ILE A 43 -3.13 -0.22 -4.58
C ILE A 43 -3.55 0.51 -5.85
N LEU A 44 -4.47 1.47 -5.75
CA LEU A 44 -4.92 2.26 -6.90
C LEU A 44 -3.77 3.05 -7.51
N LYS A 45 -2.92 3.67 -6.68
CA LYS A 45 -1.72 4.36 -7.16
C LYS A 45 -0.79 3.39 -7.90
N MET A 46 -0.52 2.20 -7.35
CA MET A 46 0.30 1.18 -8.02
C MET A 46 -0.31 0.75 -9.35
N LEU A 47 -1.63 0.54 -9.39
CA LEU A 47 -2.35 0.20 -10.63
C LEU A 47 -2.22 1.32 -11.66
N MET A 48 -2.44 2.57 -11.27
CA MET A 48 -2.35 3.73 -12.15
C MET A 48 -0.92 3.98 -12.64
N ASP A 49 0.08 3.80 -11.77
CA ASP A 49 1.48 3.91 -12.14
C ASP A 49 1.87 2.88 -13.20
N ASN A 50 1.31 1.66 -13.16
CA ASN A 50 1.52 0.64 -14.18
C ASN A 50 0.64 0.84 -15.43
N ALA A 51 -0.63 1.24 -15.28
CA ALA A 51 -1.55 1.41 -16.40
C ALA A 51 -1.22 2.64 -17.26
N MET A 52 -0.60 3.67 -16.66
CA MET A 52 -0.15 4.88 -17.34
C MET A 52 1.36 4.85 -17.65
N GLN A 53 1.97 3.66 -17.71
CA GLN A 53 3.38 3.48 -18.11
C GLN A 53 3.59 3.57 -19.63
N ASP A 54 2.53 3.55 -20.44
CA ASP A 54 2.60 3.67 -21.89
C ASP A 54 2.63 5.13 -22.35
N GLU A 55 3.29 5.52 -23.44
CA GLU A 55 4.26 4.91 -24.34
C GLU A 55 4.88 6.12 -25.07
N LYS A 56 6.19 6.13 -25.35
CA LYS A 56 6.91 7.12 -26.17
C LYS A 56 6.12 8.39 -26.50
N ASN A 57 6.18 9.39 -25.62
CA ASN A 57 5.82 10.74 -26.04
C ASN A 57 6.73 11.07 -27.23
N ILE A 58 6.18 11.27 -28.42
CA ILE A 58 6.96 11.66 -29.62
C ILE A 58 7.74 12.97 -29.41
N PHE A 59 7.46 13.69 -28.31
CA PHE A 59 8.15 14.86 -27.82
C PHE A 59 9.13 14.58 -26.65
N SER A 60 9.52 13.33 -26.40
CA SER A 60 10.30 12.88 -25.22
C SER A 60 11.74 13.41 -25.10
N SER A 61 12.17 14.32 -25.96
CA SER A 61 13.50 14.95 -25.87
C SER A 61 13.68 15.75 -24.57
N ALA A 62 12.58 16.16 -23.92
CA ALA A 62 12.57 16.85 -22.65
C ALA A 62 11.81 16.03 -21.59
N ASN A 63 12.36 14.87 -21.23
CA ASN A 63 11.96 14.05 -20.08
C ASN A 63 12.15 14.84 -18.77
N ASP A 64 11.41 15.93 -18.59
CA ASP A 64 11.55 16.87 -17.48
C ASP A 64 11.23 16.15 -16.16
N PRO A 65 12.17 16.12 -15.21
CA PRO A 65 11.90 15.63 -13.86
C PRO A 65 10.63 16.22 -13.24
N GLY A 66 10.30 17.48 -13.56
CA GLY A 66 9.08 18.14 -13.11
C GLY A 66 7.81 17.44 -13.60
N ASP A 67 7.71 17.09 -14.88
CA ASP A 67 6.54 16.42 -15.47
C ASP A 67 6.27 15.05 -14.80
N LYS A 68 7.35 14.30 -14.50
CA LYS A 68 7.24 13.03 -13.76
C LYS A 68 6.72 13.24 -12.34
N ILE A 69 7.23 14.26 -11.64
CA ILE A 69 6.80 14.60 -10.28
C ILE A 69 5.32 15.01 -10.29
N TYR A 70 4.89 15.90 -11.18
CA TYR A 70 3.50 16.33 -11.28
C TYR A 70 2.55 15.17 -11.58
N LYS A 71 2.88 14.30 -12.52
CA LYS A 71 2.07 13.12 -12.83
C LYS A 71 1.98 12.16 -11.65
N SER A 72 3.08 11.95 -10.92
CA SER A 72 3.08 11.13 -9.71
C SER A 72 2.17 11.70 -8.62
N MET A 73 2.27 13.01 -8.34
CA MET A 73 1.42 13.69 -7.37
C MET A 73 -0.06 13.66 -7.78
N TYR A 74 -0.35 13.88 -9.07
CA TYR A 74 -1.70 13.81 -9.58
C TYR A 74 -2.32 12.42 -9.40
N ARG A 75 -1.56 11.35 -9.70
CA ARG A 75 -2.00 9.97 -9.48
C ARG A 75 -2.21 9.66 -8.01
N GLU A 76 -1.34 10.18 -7.14
CA GLU A 76 -1.49 10.04 -5.69
C GLU A 76 -2.80 10.67 -5.19
N GLU A 77 -3.09 11.91 -5.57
CA GLU A 77 -4.33 12.58 -5.17
C GLU A 77 -5.56 11.90 -5.78
N LEU A 78 -5.50 11.51 -7.05
CA LEU A 78 -6.59 10.80 -7.70
C LEU A 78 -6.85 9.43 -7.04
N ALA A 79 -5.81 8.72 -6.63
CA ALA A 79 -5.93 7.45 -5.91
C ALA A 79 -6.52 7.63 -4.50
N LYS A 80 -6.16 8.71 -3.78
CA LYS A 80 -6.76 9.04 -2.47
C LYS A 80 -8.24 9.33 -2.57
N VAL A 81 -8.67 10.18 -3.51
CA VAL A 81 -10.09 10.52 -3.66
C VAL A 81 -10.94 9.38 -4.21
N SER A 82 -10.31 8.44 -4.91
CA SER A 82 -10.99 7.26 -5.48
C SER A 82 -11.03 6.07 -4.51
N ALA A 83 -10.22 6.10 -3.45
CA ALA A 83 -10.25 5.07 -2.42
C ALA A 83 -11.61 5.06 -1.70
N GLY A 84 -12.03 3.88 -1.26
CA GLY A 84 -13.37 3.61 -0.75
C GLY A 84 -14.38 3.19 -1.83
N GLY A 85 -14.15 3.54 -3.11
CA GLY A 85 -15.09 3.29 -4.21
C GLY A 85 -14.87 1.98 -4.99
N PHE A 86 -13.67 1.38 -4.90
CA PHE A 86 -13.31 0.18 -5.68
C PHE A 86 -13.61 -1.14 -4.96
N GLY A 87 -13.82 -1.11 -3.63
CA GLY A 87 -14.29 -2.24 -2.83
C GLY A 87 -13.19 -3.07 -2.16
N PHE A 88 -11.91 -2.80 -2.42
CA PHE A 88 -10.80 -3.46 -1.72
C PHE A 88 -10.70 -3.01 -0.25
N SER A 89 -10.96 -1.72 0.01
CA SER A 89 -11.07 -1.18 1.36
C SER A 89 -12.16 -1.88 2.16
N GLN A 90 -13.34 -2.06 1.59
CA GLN A 90 -14.47 -2.75 2.22
C GLN A 90 -14.13 -4.22 2.52
N MET A 91 -13.55 -4.93 1.55
CA MET A 91 -13.16 -6.33 1.74
C MET A 91 -12.15 -6.49 2.89
N LEU A 92 -11.14 -5.62 2.94
CA LEU A 92 -10.15 -5.64 4.01
C LEU A 92 -10.78 -5.25 5.36
N TYR A 93 -11.63 -4.22 5.37
CA TYR A 93 -12.36 -3.79 6.57
C TYR A 93 -13.21 -4.93 7.15
N ASP A 94 -13.98 -5.62 6.31
CA ASP A 94 -14.84 -6.73 6.73
C ASP A 94 -13.99 -7.89 7.29
N PHE A 95 -12.87 -8.22 6.63
CA PHE A 95 -11.96 -9.25 7.10
C PHE A 95 -11.35 -8.91 8.47
N LEU A 96 -10.89 -7.67 8.65
CA LEU A 96 -10.24 -7.23 9.89
C LEU A 96 -11.24 -7.05 11.03
N SER A 97 -12.43 -6.52 10.75
CA SER A 97 -13.49 -6.35 11.74
C SER A 97 -14.11 -7.67 12.22
N GLN A 98 -14.14 -8.71 11.37
CA GLN A 98 -14.60 -10.05 11.75
C GLN A 98 -13.56 -10.87 12.53
N LYS A 99 -12.27 -10.53 12.39
CA LYS A 99 -11.16 -11.20 13.11
C LYS A 99 -10.72 -10.47 14.38
N GLY A 100 -11.27 -9.29 14.64
CA GLY A 100 -11.18 -8.60 15.93
C GLY A 100 -11.90 -9.40 17.00
#